data_AF-W2TJD9-F1
#
_entry.id   AF-W2TJD9-F1
#
_cell.length_a   1.000
_cell.length_b   1.000
_cell.length_c   1.000
_cell.angle_alpha   90.00
_cell.angle_beta   90.00
_cell.angle_gamma   90.00
#
_symmetry.space_group_name_H-M   'P 1'
#
loop_
_entity.id
_entity.type
_entity.pdbx_description
1 polymer ?
#
loop_
_entity_poly.entity_id
_entity_poly.type
_entity_poly.pdbx_seq_one_letter_code
_entity_poly.pdbx_strand_id
1 'polypeptide(L)'
;MLFFSGEQLRSRVTKICNGFQATIYNCPEYTSERAHLLGQISAQVNDMESVISKTLEYRRKIIFGASLSVKRWSIMLLKLKAIFHTLNMFSVDVTHKCLIAECWVPTVDLQLVKMALRKGTDQSGSTIHAVLNEMETHHTPPTHFKLNKFTQGFQNIVDAYGIANYREVNPAPWSIISFPFLFAVMFGDSGHGSIMLLAALAFVLFENKLISMKIKDEVTAIIYRNG
;
A
#
# COMPACT_ATOMS: atom_id res chain seq x y z
N MET A 1 50.11 15.49 18.16
CA MET A 1 51.18 16.30 17.53
C MET A 1 52.45 15.47 17.57
N LEU A 2 53.04 15.15 16.41
CA LEU A 2 54.26 14.34 16.34
C LEU A 2 55.39 15.24 15.88
N PHE A 3 56.48 15.31 16.65
CA PHE A 3 57.69 16.03 16.30
C PHE A 3 58.75 15.01 15.88
N PHE A 4 59.35 15.23 14.72
CA PHE A 4 60.45 14.41 14.21
C PHE A 4 61.39 15.31 13.41
N SER A 5 62.70 15.06 13.51
CA SER A 5 63.72 15.77 12.74
C SER A 5 64.16 14.87 11.58
N GLY A 6 64.03 15.35 10.34
CA GLY A 6 64.45 14.64 9.12
C GLY A 6 63.32 14.11 8.23
N GLU A 7 63.49 14.22 6.90
CA GLU A 7 62.48 13.83 5.90
C GLU A 7 62.19 12.32 5.83
N GLN A 8 63.19 11.46 6.06
CA GLN A 8 62.98 10.01 6.05
C GLN A 8 62.01 9.56 7.14
N LEU A 9 62.11 10.12 8.35
CA LEU A 9 61.20 9.84 9.46
C LEU A 9 59.79 10.34 9.18
N ARG A 10 59.65 11.54 8.57
CA ARG A 10 58.34 12.06 8.10
C ARG A 10 57.64 11.03 7.22
N SER A 11 58.33 10.52 6.20
CA SER A 11 57.74 9.57 5.25
C SER A 11 57.28 8.26 5.90
N ARG A 12 58.01 7.75 6.89
CA ARG A 12 57.66 6.51 7.61
C ARG A 12 56.48 6.74 8.56
N VAL A 13 56.47 7.84 9.30
CA VAL A 13 55.37 8.20 10.21
C VAL A 13 54.09 8.43 9.43
N THR A 14 54.13 9.14 8.29
CA THR A 14 52.95 9.33 7.42
C THR A 14 52.42 8.00 6.91
N LYS A 15 53.28 7.05 6.53
CA LYS A 15 52.85 5.69 6.11
C LYS A 15 52.17 4.92 7.23
N ILE A 16 52.67 5.01 8.46
CA ILE A 16 52.06 4.39 9.64
C ILE A 16 50.70 5.03 9.94
N CYS A 17 50.63 6.36 9.97
CA CYS A 17 49.37 7.09 10.18
C CYS A 17 48.32 6.76 9.12
N ASN A 18 48.71 6.69 7.84
CA ASN A 18 47.81 6.28 6.76
C ASN A 18 47.38 4.80 6.90
N GLY A 19 48.28 3.91 7.34
CA GLY A 19 47.97 2.51 7.61
C GLY A 19 46.94 2.31 8.73
N PHE A 20 46.91 3.22 9.71
CA PHE A 20 45.89 3.29 10.76
C PHE A 20 44.69 4.18 10.41
N GLN A 21 44.55 4.60 9.15
CA GLN A 21 43.47 5.47 8.66
C GLN A 21 43.37 6.83 9.39
N ALA A 22 44.48 7.33 9.93
CA ALA A 22 44.52 8.65 10.54
C ALA A 22 44.54 9.76 9.47
N THR A 23 43.68 10.77 9.63
CA THR A 23 43.68 11.98 8.79
C THR A 23 44.74 12.96 9.27
N ILE A 24 45.68 13.30 8.38
CA ILE A 24 46.80 14.20 8.66
C ILE A 24 46.49 15.59 8.10
N TYR A 25 46.60 16.62 8.94
CA TYR A 25 46.39 18.02 8.56
C TYR A 25 47.72 18.78 8.58
N ASN A 26 47.96 19.62 7.56
CA ASN A 26 49.09 20.53 7.54
C ASN A 26 48.79 21.76 8.41
N CYS A 27 49.63 22.00 9.41
CA CYS A 27 49.54 23.16 10.29
C CYS A 27 50.79 24.05 10.08
N PRO A 28 50.64 25.33 9.69
CA PRO A 28 51.78 26.25 9.54
C PRO A 28 52.57 26.42 10.84
N GLU A 29 53.88 26.66 10.72
CA GLU A 29 54.77 26.79 11.88
C GLU A 29 54.66 28.18 12.54
N TYR A 30 54.41 29.23 11.74
CA TYR A 30 54.29 30.60 12.20
C TYR A 30 52.90 30.93 12.75
N THR A 31 52.86 31.69 13.86
CA THR A 31 51.60 32.07 14.53
C THR A 31 50.71 32.97 13.67
N SER A 32 51.28 33.87 12.86
CA SER A 32 50.53 34.73 11.93
C SER A 32 49.83 33.93 10.83
N GLU A 33 50.53 32.98 10.21
CA GLU A 33 49.97 32.11 9.16
C GLU A 33 48.89 31.17 9.71
N ARG A 34 49.05 30.66 10.93
CA ARG A 34 48.01 29.88 11.61
C ARG A 34 46.74 30.70 11.86
N ALA A 35 46.88 31.95 12.30
CA ALA A 35 45.73 32.84 12.53
C ALA A 35 44.99 33.14 11.21
N HIS A 36 45.73 33.38 10.13
CA HIS A 36 45.15 33.58 8.79
C HIS A 36 44.42 32.33 8.28
N LEU A 37 45.06 31.15 8.35
CA LEU A 37 44.46 29.89 7.93
C LEU A 37 43.20 29.55 8.75
N LEU A 38 43.21 29.82 10.06
CA LEU A 38 42.05 29.61 10.92
C LEU A 38 40.89 30.54 10.54
N GLY A 39 41.17 31.80 10.20
CA GLY A 39 40.18 32.73 9.67
C GLY A 39 39.57 32.26 8.35
N GLN A 40 40.39 31.76 7.42
CA GLN A 40 39.92 31.19 6.15
C GLN A 40 39.05 29.95 6.34
N ILE A 41 39.48 29.00 7.17
CA ILE A 41 38.72 27.79 7.48
C ILE A 41 37.40 28.14 8.15
N SER A 42 37.40 29.08 9.11
CA SER A 42 36.18 29.51 9.78
C SER A 42 35.18 30.15 8.80
N ALA A 43 35.65 30.97 7.87
CA ALA A 43 34.80 31.53 6.81
C ALA A 43 34.22 30.44 5.90
N GLN A 44 35.05 29.48 5.46
CA GLN A 44 34.60 28.35 4.65
C GLN A 44 33.59 27.46 5.38
N VAL A 45 33.78 27.22 6.68
CA VAL A 45 32.82 26.48 7.51
C VAL A 45 31.49 27.20 7.57
N ASN A 46 31.49 28.52 7.81
CA ASN A 46 30.25 29.31 7.84
C ASN A 46 29.52 29.30 6.49
N ASP A 47 30.26 29.39 5.38
CA ASP A 47 29.69 29.31 4.04
C ASP A 47 29.09 27.92 3.77
N MET A 48 29.81 26.85 4.13
CA MET A 48 29.31 25.48 4.01
C MET A 48 28.06 25.24 4.85
N GLU A 49 28.02 25.73 6.09
CA GLU A 49 26.85 25.64 6.95
C GLU A 49 25.64 26.36 6.34
N SER A 50 25.85 27.55 5.76
CA SER A 50 24.81 28.29 5.03
C SER A 50 24.27 27.51 3.84
N VAL A 51 25.16 26.89 3.04
CA VAL A 51 24.77 26.06 1.89
C VAL A 51 24.00 24.82 2.33
N ILE A 52 24.45 24.13 3.38
CA ILE A 52 23.77 22.95 3.93
C ILE A 52 22.37 23.33 4.41
N SER A 53 22.25 24.43 5.17
CA SER A 53 20.96 24.91 5.68
C SER A 53 19.97 25.18 4.54
N LYS A 54 20.38 25.95 3.54
CA LYS A 54 19.56 26.26 2.35
C LYS A 54 19.17 25.01 1.58
N THR A 55 20.09 24.06 1.42
CA THR A 55 19.82 22.79 0.73
C THR A 55 18.80 21.94 1.48
N LEU A 56 18.91 21.87 2.81
CA LEU A 56 17.96 21.13 3.65
C LEU A 56 16.57 21.77 3.66
N GLU A 57 16.48 23.10 3.66
CA GLU A 57 15.21 23.83 3.52
C GLU A 57 14.57 23.59 2.15
N TYR A 58 15.35 23.72 1.07
CA TYR A 58 14.87 23.46 -0.28
C TYR A 58 14.37 22.02 -0.44
N ARG A 59 15.14 21.05 0.06
CA ARG A 59 14.75 19.63 0.08
C ARG A 59 13.43 19.43 0.83
N ARG A 60 13.29 20.03 2.03
CA ARG A 60 12.04 19.95 2.81
C ARG A 60 10.86 20.51 2.03
N LYS A 61 11.04 21.64 1.35
CA LYS A 61 9.98 22.26 0.52
C LYS A 61 9.54 21.34 -0.63
N ILE A 62 10.48 20.74 -1.35
CA ILE A 62 10.16 19.79 -2.43
C ILE A 62 9.44 18.56 -1.88
N ILE A 63 9.98 17.95 -0.82
CA ILE A 63 9.39 16.74 -0.23
C ILE A 63 7.98 17.04 0.27
N PHE A 64 7.77 18.19 0.92
CA PHE A 64 6.45 18.60 1.38
C PHE A 64 5.48 18.74 0.20
N GLY A 65 5.86 19.45 -0.87
CA GLY A 65 5.05 19.58 -2.08
C GLY A 65 4.70 18.23 -2.72
N ALA A 66 5.68 17.33 -2.84
CA ALA A 66 5.49 15.99 -3.38
C ALA A 66 4.60 15.12 -2.47
N SER A 67 4.74 15.22 -1.15
CA SER A 67 3.99 14.41 -0.19
C SER A 67 2.47 14.62 -0.28
N LEU A 68 2.04 15.82 -0.66
CA LEU A 68 0.63 16.17 -0.85
C LEU A 68 0.01 15.44 -2.05
N SER A 69 0.79 15.22 -3.11
CA SER A 69 0.30 14.63 -4.36
C SER A 69 0.58 13.13 -4.49
N VAL A 70 1.61 12.60 -3.81
CA VAL A 70 2.05 11.20 -3.91
C VAL A 70 0.92 10.19 -3.71
N LYS A 71 0.04 10.39 -2.72
CA LYS A 71 -1.08 9.47 -2.48
C LYS A 71 -2.06 9.45 -3.66
N ARG A 72 -2.39 10.62 -4.20
CA ARG A 72 -3.29 10.75 -5.38
C ARG A 72 -2.66 10.10 -6.61
N TRP A 73 -1.37 10.32 -6.84
CA TRP A 73 -0.64 9.77 -7.98
C TRP A 73 -0.53 8.25 -7.89
N SER A 74 -0.27 7.73 -6.70
CA SER A 74 -0.25 6.28 -6.45
C SER A 74 -1.61 5.64 -6.78
N ILE A 75 -2.72 6.22 -6.31
CA ILE A 75 -4.06 5.72 -6.63
C ILE A 75 -4.33 5.78 -8.15
N MET A 76 -3.96 6.89 -8.80
CA MET A 76 -4.14 7.05 -10.24
C MET A 76 -3.35 5.99 -11.04
N LEU A 77 -2.09 5.76 -10.67
CA LEU A 77 -1.25 4.74 -11.32
C LEU A 77 -1.76 3.33 -11.09
N LEU A 78 -2.24 3.00 -9.89
CA LEU A 78 -2.85 1.70 -9.60
C LEU A 78 -4.11 1.47 -10.43
N LYS A 79 -4.98 2.48 -10.54
CA LYS A 79 -6.18 2.42 -11.40
C LYS A 79 -5.80 2.24 -12.86
N LEU A 80 -4.83 3.02 -13.36
CA LEU A 80 -4.38 2.94 -14.74
C LEU A 80 -3.77 1.56 -15.06
N LYS A 81 -2.93 1.03 -14.16
CA LYS A 81 -2.37 -0.31 -14.27
C LYS A 81 -3.47 -1.38 -14.30
N ALA A 82 -4.48 -1.27 -13.44
CA ALA A 82 -5.61 -2.20 -13.43
C ALA A 82 -6.38 -2.16 -14.75
N ILE A 83 -6.67 -0.96 -15.28
CA ILE A 83 -7.34 -0.80 -16.58
C ILE A 83 -6.54 -1.45 -17.70
N PHE A 84 -5.25 -1.14 -17.84
CA PHE A 84 -4.43 -1.75 -18.88
C PHE A 84 -4.28 -3.26 -18.71
N HIS A 85 -4.18 -3.75 -17.47
CA HIS A 85 -4.18 -5.17 -17.20
C HIS A 85 -5.49 -5.84 -17.65
N THR A 86 -6.65 -5.20 -17.41
CA THR A 86 -7.94 -5.71 -17.92
C THR A 86 -8.06 -5.66 -19.43
N LEU A 87 -7.59 -4.58 -20.07
CA LEU A 87 -7.60 -4.46 -21.54
C LEU A 87 -6.70 -5.50 -22.20
N ASN A 88 -5.59 -5.88 -21.55
CA ASN A 88 -4.72 -6.94 -22.04
C ASN A 88 -5.37 -8.33 -22.03
N MET A 89 -6.47 -8.52 -21.29
CA MET A 89 -7.25 -9.77 -21.33
C MET A 89 -8.27 -9.80 -22.48
N PHE A 90 -8.46 -8.68 -23.19
CA PHE A 90 -9.44 -8.58 -24.28
C PHE A 90 -8.83 -9.05 -25.60
N SER A 91 -9.66 -9.61 -26.47
CA SER A 91 -9.24 -9.94 -27.83
C SER A 91 -9.32 -8.70 -28.72
N VAL A 92 -8.34 -8.56 -29.60
CA VAL A 92 -8.25 -7.43 -30.53
C VAL A 92 -8.82 -7.87 -31.87
N ASP A 93 -9.86 -7.17 -32.33
CA ASP A 93 -10.34 -7.30 -33.69
C ASP A 93 -9.62 -6.29 -34.59
N VAL A 94 -8.69 -6.80 -35.41
CA VAL A 94 -7.84 -6.01 -36.31
C VAL A 94 -8.67 -5.35 -37.42
N THR A 95 -9.80 -5.95 -37.79
CA THR A 95 -10.65 -5.49 -38.90
C THR A 95 -11.42 -4.22 -38.53
N HIS A 96 -12.03 -4.21 -37.35
CA HIS A 96 -12.84 -3.09 -36.88
C HIS A 96 -12.10 -2.15 -35.92
N LYS A 97 -10.84 -2.46 -35.56
CA LYS A 97 -10.07 -1.76 -34.51
C LYS A 97 -10.86 -1.67 -33.19
N CYS A 98 -11.54 -2.76 -32.86
CA CYS A 98 -12.36 -2.87 -31.66
C CYS A 98 -11.76 -3.91 -30.70
N LEU A 99 -12.07 -3.76 -29.41
CA LEU A 99 -11.75 -4.76 -28.40
C LEU A 99 -13.01 -5.56 -28.08
N ILE A 100 -12.86 -6.88 -28.04
CA ILE A 100 -13.94 -7.81 -27.71
C ILE A 100 -13.57 -8.47 -26.38
N ALA A 101 -14.55 -8.55 -25.48
CA ALA A 101 -14.37 -9.13 -24.16
C ALA A 101 -15.58 -9.98 -23.80
N GLU A 102 -15.31 -11.16 -23.25
CA GLU A 102 -16.33 -12.02 -22.66
C GLU A 102 -16.22 -11.91 -21.14
N CYS A 103 -17.34 -11.67 -20.46
CA CYS A 103 -17.35 -11.51 -19.02
C CYS A 103 -18.64 -12.06 -18.39
N TRP A 104 -18.51 -12.52 -17.15
CA TRP A 104 -19.64 -12.95 -16.34
C TRP A 104 -20.27 -11.74 -15.65
N VAL A 105 -21.57 -11.53 -15.85
CA VAL A 105 -22.34 -10.44 -15.25
C VAL A 105 -23.58 -11.02 -14.58
N PRO A 106 -23.88 -10.67 -13.30
CA PRO A 106 -25.15 -11.03 -12.69
C PRO A 106 -26.32 -10.45 -13.48
N THR A 107 -27.31 -11.27 -13.82
CA THR A 107 -28.48 -10.85 -14.63
C THR A 107 -29.21 -9.65 -14.03
N VAL A 108 -29.25 -9.55 -12.70
CA VAL A 108 -29.86 -8.43 -11.95
C VAL A 108 -29.15 -7.09 -12.17
N ASP A 109 -27.84 -7.10 -12.41
CA ASP A 109 -27.02 -5.89 -12.53
C ASP A 109 -26.72 -5.52 -14.00
N LEU A 110 -27.29 -6.27 -14.95
CA LEU A 110 -27.08 -6.07 -16.38
C LEU A 110 -27.43 -4.65 -16.85
N GLN A 111 -28.50 -4.07 -16.31
CA GLN A 111 -28.91 -2.70 -16.65
C GLN A 111 -27.90 -1.66 -16.17
N LEU A 112 -27.32 -1.86 -14.98
CA LEU A 112 -26.28 -0.97 -14.44
C LEU A 112 -25.03 -0.98 -15.34
N VAL A 113 -24.64 -2.16 -15.83
CA VAL A 113 -23.52 -2.29 -16.77
C VAL A 113 -23.83 -1.58 -18.09
N LYS A 114 -25.02 -1.77 -18.67
CA LYS A 114 -25.45 -1.07 -19.89
C LYS A 114 -25.42 0.46 -19.72
N MET A 115 -25.86 0.98 -18.58
CA MET A 115 -25.81 2.41 -18.26
C MET A 115 -24.37 2.92 -18.11
N ALA A 116 -23.50 2.16 -17.43
CA ALA A 116 -22.10 2.52 -17.25
C ALA A 116 -21.35 2.59 -18.59
N LEU A 117 -21.61 1.63 -19.49
CA LEU A 117 -21.07 1.62 -20.86
C LEU A 117 -21.51 2.85 -21.66
N ARG A 118 -22.80 3.18 -21.65
CA ARG A 118 -23.33 4.38 -22.33
C ARG A 118 -22.66 5.65 -21.82
N LYS A 119 -22.60 5.82 -20.50
CA LYS A 119 -21.92 6.96 -19.87
C LYS A 119 -20.45 7.04 -20.27
N GLY A 120 -19.76 5.90 -20.37
CA GLY A 120 -18.38 5.84 -20.85
C GLY A 120 -18.23 6.29 -22.29
N THR A 121 -19.10 5.83 -23.18
CA THR A 121 -19.16 6.29 -24.58
C THR A 121 -19.39 7.79 -24.67
N ASP A 122 -20.39 8.32 -23.96
CA ASP A 122 -20.73 9.75 -23.97
C ASP A 122 -19.54 10.62 -23.52
N GLN A 123 -18.82 10.18 -22.48
CA GLN A 123 -17.64 10.89 -21.98
C GLN A 123 -16.45 10.83 -22.94
N SER A 124 -16.32 9.75 -23.71
CA SER A 124 -15.25 9.61 -24.72
C SER A 124 -15.48 10.46 -25.98
N GLY A 125 -16.70 10.95 -26.21
CA GLY A 125 -17.08 11.64 -27.46
C GLY A 125 -17.08 10.75 -28.70
N SER A 126 -17.03 9.42 -28.53
CA SER A 126 -17.08 8.45 -29.63
C SER A 126 -18.50 8.37 -30.21
N THR A 127 -18.61 8.30 -31.53
CA THR A 127 -19.87 8.01 -32.23
C THR A 127 -20.24 6.52 -32.18
N ILE A 128 -19.29 5.66 -31.82
CA ILE A 128 -19.48 4.21 -31.72
C ILE A 128 -19.90 3.85 -30.30
N HIS A 129 -21.11 3.35 -30.15
CA HIS A 129 -21.64 2.86 -28.87
C HIS A 129 -21.07 1.48 -28.53
N ALA A 130 -20.72 1.29 -27.26
CA ALA A 130 -20.38 -0.03 -26.76
C ALA A 130 -21.61 -0.95 -26.83
N VAL A 131 -21.44 -2.12 -27.46
CA VAL A 131 -22.49 -3.13 -27.61
C VAL A 131 -22.28 -4.21 -26.56
N LEU A 132 -23.36 -4.58 -25.86
CA LEU A 132 -23.38 -5.70 -24.92
C LEU A 132 -24.33 -6.76 -25.50
N ASN A 133 -23.80 -7.93 -25.82
CA ASN A 133 -24.58 -9.07 -26.29
C ASN A 133 -24.64 -10.15 -25.22
N GLU A 134 -25.82 -10.72 -24.99
CA GLU A 134 -25.98 -11.89 -24.12
C GLU A 134 -25.64 -13.14 -24.95
N MET A 135 -24.73 -13.96 -24.43
CA MET A 135 -24.25 -15.16 -25.10
C MET A 135 -24.70 -16.40 -24.33
N GLU A 136 -25.20 -17.39 -25.06
CA GLU A 136 -25.41 -18.73 -24.51
C GLU A 136 -24.07 -19.48 -24.48
N THR A 137 -23.79 -20.14 -23.37
CA THR A 137 -22.52 -20.85 -23.18
C THR A 137 -22.73 -22.10 -22.32
N HIS A 138 -21.92 -23.13 -22.59
CA HIS A 138 -21.89 -24.35 -21.80
C HIS A 138 -20.85 -24.29 -20.66
N HIS A 139 -20.10 -23.19 -20.55
CA HIS A 139 -19.15 -23.00 -19.47
C HIS A 139 -19.86 -22.80 -18.12
N THR A 140 -19.27 -23.35 -17.05
CA THR A 140 -19.80 -23.20 -15.69
C THR A 140 -19.61 -21.75 -15.21
N PRO A 141 -20.70 -21.01 -14.95
CA PRO A 141 -20.60 -19.64 -14.44
C PRO A 141 -20.07 -19.61 -13.00
N PRO A 142 -19.45 -18.50 -12.58
CA PRO A 142 -19.01 -18.31 -11.20
C PRO A 142 -20.19 -18.12 -10.24
N THR A 143 -20.00 -18.54 -8.99
CA THR A 143 -20.97 -18.32 -7.90
C THR A 143 -20.76 -16.92 -7.29
N HIS A 144 -21.84 -16.18 -7.10
CA HIS A 144 -21.81 -14.84 -6.50
C HIS A 144 -22.91 -14.69 -5.44
N PHE A 145 -22.52 -14.37 -4.21
CA PHE A 145 -23.43 -14.10 -3.10
C PHE A 145 -23.51 -12.60 -2.81
N LYS A 146 -24.72 -12.07 -2.69
CA LYS A 146 -24.94 -10.69 -2.22
C LYS A 146 -24.79 -10.65 -0.70
N LEU A 147 -23.66 -10.15 -0.24
CA LEU A 147 -23.32 -10.06 1.18
C LEU A 147 -23.53 -8.64 1.71
N ASN A 148 -23.94 -8.54 2.95
CA ASN A 148 -23.81 -7.33 3.74
C ASN A 148 -22.61 -7.47 4.71
N LYS A 149 -22.29 -6.37 5.40
CA LYS A 149 -21.20 -6.31 6.39
C LYS A 149 -21.27 -7.41 7.44
N PHE A 150 -22.46 -7.77 7.89
CA PHE A 150 -22.66 -8.80 8.91
C PHE A 150 -22.48 -10.21 8.35
N THR A 151 -23.09 -10.51 7.20
CA THR A 151 -23.05 -11.85 6.58
C THR A 151 -21.69 -12.17 5.97
N GLN A 152 -20.86 -11.16 5.67
CA GLN A 152 -19.55 -11.36 5.07
C GLN A 152 -18.62 -12.20 5.95
N GLY A 153 -18.62 -11.98 7.26
CA GLY A 153 -17.82 -12.79 8.18
C GLY A 153 -18.20 -14.27 8.16
N PHE A 154 -19.49 -14.58 8.18
CA PHE A 154 -19.99 -15.96 8.12
C PHE A 154 -19.76 -16.59 6.74
N GLN A 155 -19.89 -15.82 5.66
CA GLN A 155 -19.58 -16.30 4.32
C GLN A 155 -18.10 -16.67 4.19
N ASN A 156 -17.20 -15.82 4.70
CA ASN A 156 -15.76 -16.12 4.67
C ASN A 156 -15.42 -17.42 5.40
N ILE A 157 -16.12 -17.74 6.49
CA ILE A 157 -15.95 -19.01 7.22
C ILE A 157 -16.39 -20.19 6.36
N VAL A 158 -17.52 -20.07 5.68
CA VAL A 158 -18.03 -21.11 4.76
C VAL A 158 -17.11 -21.29 3.56
N ASP A 159 -16.72 -20.19 2.91
CA ASP A 159 -15.88 -20.18 1.71
C ASP A 159 -14.46 -20.72 1.99
N ALA A 160 -13.98 -20.61 3.23
CA ALA A 160 -12.71 -21.20 3.66
C ALA A 160 -12.72 -22.74 3.62
N TYR A 161 -13.89 -23.37 3.75
CA TYR A 161 -14.05 -24.82 3.58
C TYR A 161 -14.19 -25.21 2.10
N GLY A 162 -14.88 -24.38 1.33
CA GLY A 162 -15.00 -24.56 -0.12
C GLY A 162 -16.01 -23.59 -0.72
N ILE A 163 -15.83 -23.27 -2.00
CA ILE A 163 -16.75 -22.42 -2.75
C ILE A 163 -17.89 -23.29 -3.28
N ALA A 164 -19.13 -22.89 -3.00
CA ALA A 164 -20.32 -23.57 -3.46
C ALA A 164 -20.43 -23.56 -5.00
N ASN A 165 -20.96 -24.64 -5.57
CA ASN A 165 -21.20 -24.71 -7.02
C ASN A 165 -22.29 -23.73 -7.45
N TYR A 166 -22.35 -23.46 -8.76
CA TYR A 166 -23.34 -22.55 -9.30
C TYR A 166 -24.77 -23.06 -9.02
N ARG A 167 -25.59 -22.17 -8.44
CA ARG A 167 -26.97 -22.45 -7.98
C ARG A 167 -27.08 -23.52 -6.89
N GLU A 168 -25.98 -23.84 -6.23
CA GLU A 168 -26.02 -24.62 -4.99
C GLU A 168 -26.56 -23.76 -3.84
N VAL A 169 -27.17 -24.43 -2.88
CA VAL A 169 -27.74 -23.77 -1.70
C VAL A 169 -26.60 -23.28 -0.81
N ASN A 170 -26.56 -21.98 -0.51
CA ASN A 170 -25.55 -21.40 0.37
C ASN A 170 -25.80 -21.80 1.83
N PRO A 171 -24.87 -22.49 2.53
CA PRO A 171 -25.04 -22.86 3.92
C PRO A 171 -24.89 -21.67 4.90
N ALA A 172 -24.31 -20.54 4.46
CA ALA A 172 -24.00 -19.40 5.33
C ALA A 172 -25.19 -18.85 6.14
N PRO A 173 -26.42 -18.71 5.59
CA PRO A 173 -27.58 -18.27 6.36
C PRO A 173 -27.92 -19.18 7.55
N TRP A 174 -27.75 -20.50 7.42
CA TRP A 174 -27.93 -21.42 8.54
C TRP A 174 -26.77 -21.33 9.52
N SER A 175 -25.53 -21.24 9.02
CA SER A 175 -24.33 -21.09 9.84
C SER A 175 -24.36 -19.86 10.74
N ILE A 176 -25.04 -18.77 10.34
CA ILE A 176 -25.22 -17.57 11.19
C ILE A 176 -25.82 -17.91 12.55
N ILE A 177 -26.75 -18.87 12.61
CA ILE A 177 -27.45 -19.24 13.84
C ILE A 177 -26.82 -20.47 14.47
N SER A 178 -26.59 -21.51 13.67
CA SER A 178 -26.14 -22.81 14.19
C SER A 178 -24.71 -22.76 14.73
N PHE A 179 -23.80 -21.99 14.09
CA PHE A 179 -22.40 -21.93 14.51
C PHE A 179 -22.23 -21.28 15.90
N PRO A 180 -22.74 -20.07 16.18
CA PRO A 180 -22.67 -19.49 17.52
C PRO A 180 -23.41 -20.33 18.57
N PHE A 181 -24.52 -20.97 18.20
CA PHE A 181 -25.27 -21.84 19.10
C PHE A 181 -24.46 -23.06 19.53
N LEU A 182 -23.87 -23.78 18.57
CA LEU A 182 -23.02 -24.94 18.87
C LEU A 182 -21.79 -24.52 19.68
N PHE A 183 -21.18 -23.37 19.36
CA PHE A 183 -20.10 -22.79 20.15
C PHE A 183 -20.53 -22.52 21.61
N ALA A 184 -21.71 -21.95 21.81
CA ALA A 184 -22.24 -21.66 23.15
C ALA A 184 -22.51 -22.94 23.97
N VAL A 185 -22.98 -24.02 23.34
CA VAL A 185 -23.16 -25.32 24.01
C VAL A 185 -21.81 -25.92 24.44
N MET A 186 -20.78 -25.83 23.60
CA MET A 186 -19.45 -26.37 23.90
C MET A 186 -18.68 -25.53 24.93
N PHE A 187 -18.87 -24.21 24.93
CA PHE A 187 -18.15 -23.24 25.76
C PHE A 187 -18.95 -22.81 27.00
N GLY A 188 -20.01 -23.55 27.38
CA GLY A 188 -21.11 -23.19 28.29
C GLY A 188 -20.76 -22.66 29.69
N ASP A 189 -20.14 -21.48 29.76
CA ASP A 189 -19.80 -20.73 30.96
C ASP A 189 -20.31 -19.29 30.82
N SER A 190 -21.17 -18.89 31.76
CA SER A 190 -21.80 -17.57 31.79
C SER A 190 -20.80 -16.43 32.06
N GLY A 191 -19.76 -16.67 32.86
CA GLY A 191 -18.73 -15.69 33.16
C GLY A 191 -17.87 -15.39 31.94
N HIS A 192 -17.33 -16.43 31.31
CA HIS A 192 -16.52 -16.28 30.09
C HIS A 192 -17.37 -15.74 28.92
N GLY A 193 -18.63 -16.16 28.80
CA GLY A 193 -19.57 -15.62 27.80
C GLY A 193 -19.81 -14.11 27.96
N SER A 194 -19.93 -13.63 29.21
CA SER A 194 -20.10 -12.20 29.49
C SER A 194 -18.84 -11.39 29.11
N ILE A 195 -17.65 -11.93 29.36
CA ILE A 195 -16.38 -11.30 28.97
C ILE A 195 -16.25 -11.25 27.44
N MET A 196 -16.56 -12.33 26.74
CA MET A 196 -16.56 -12.38 25.28
C MET A 196 -17.54 -11.38 24.66
N LEU A 197 -18.74 -11.25 25.24
CA LEU A 197 -19.74 -10.28 24.79
C LEU A 197 -19.23 -8.84 24.96
N LEU A 198 -18.65 -8.50 26.12
CA LEU A 198 -18.08 -7.18 26.37
C LEU A 198 -16.94 -6.85 25.39
N ALA A 199 -16.05 -7.83 25.12
CA ALA A 199 -14.98 -7.67 24.14
C ALA A 199 -15.52 -7.46 22.72
N ALA A 200 -16.48 -8.27 22.29
CA ALA A 200 -17.14 -8.13 20.99
C ALA A 200 -17.83 -6.77 20.84
N LEU A 201 -18.55 -6.32 21.89
CA LEU A 201 -19.22 -5.03 21.92
C LEU A 201 -18.20 -3.87 21.83
N ALA A 202 -17.08 -3.95 22.54
CA ALA A 202 -16.01 -2.96 22.44
C ALA A 202 -15.46 -2.86 21.01
N PHE A 203 -15.26 -4.00 20.32
CA PHE A 203 -14.79 -3.99 18.93
C PHE A 203 -15.80 -3.36 17.96
N VAL A 204 -17.09 -3.63 18.12
CA VAL A 204 -18.15 -3.02 17.29
C VAL A 204 -18.29 -1.51 17.56
N LEU A 205 -18.14 -1.06 18.81
CA LEU A 205 -18.24 0.36 19.15
C LEU A 205 -17.03 1.17 18.67
N PHE A 206 -15.81 0.61 18.76
CA PHE A 206 -14.57 1.28 18.36
C PHE A 206 -14.16 1.01 16.91
N GLU A 207 -15.08 0.46 16.13
CA GLU A 207 -14.87 -0.02 14.78
C GLU A 207 -14.12 0.99 13.87
N ASN A 208 -14.68 2.19 13.72
CA ASN A 208 -14.12 3.24 12.86
C ASN A 208 -12.71 3.68 13.30
N LYS A 209 -12.47 3.66 14.62
CA LYS A 209 -11.16 4.03 15.19
C LYS A 209 -10.12 2.96 14.88
N LEU A 210 -10.50 1.68 14.96
CA LEU A 210 -9.62 0.55 14.64
C LEU A 210 -9.24 0.51 13.15
N ILE A 211 -10.19 0.74 12.23
CA ILE A 211 -9.89 0.86 10.78
C ILE A 211 -8.86 1.96 10.53
N SER A 212 -9.06 3.11 11.14
CA SER A 212 -8.20 4.27 10.95
C SER A 212 -6.77 4.04 11.45
N MET A 213 -6.56 3.16 12.43
CA MET A 213 -5.25 2.85 12.99
C MET A 213 -4.37 1.99 12.06
N LYS A 214 -4.93 1.41 10.98
CA LYS A 214 -4.19 0.60 9.98
C LYS A 214 -3.23 -0.40 10.64
N ILE A 215 -3.73 -1.11 11.65
CA ILE A 215 -2.95 -2.07 12.40
C ILE A 215 -2.53 -3.19 11.44
N LYS A 216 -1.23 -3.47 11.37
CA LYS A 216 -0.64 -4.47 10.46
C LYS A 216 -0.48 -5.84 11.09
N ASP A 217 -0.89 -5.99 12.34
CA ASP A 217 -0.79 -7.24 13.06
C ASP A 217 -1.82 -8.25 12.52
N GLU A 218 -1.35 -9.45 12.17
CA GLU A 218 -2.15 -10.44 11.47
C GLU A 218 -3.33 -10.94 12.32
N VAL A 219 -3.14 -11.04 13.65
CA VAL A 219 -4.21 -11.49 14.56
C VAL A 219 -5.33 -10.44 14.60
N THR A 220 -4.97 -9.17 14.78
CA THR A 220 -5.97 -8.09 14.71
C THR A 220 -6.62 -7.97 13.33
N ALA A 221 -5.86 -8.24 12.26
CA ALA A 221 -6.39 -8.24 10.91
C ALA A 221 -7.39 -9.39 10.70
N ILE A 222 -7.15 -10.60 11.21
CA ILE A 222 -8.11 -11.72 11.13
C ILE A 222 -9.41 -11.39 11.86
N ILE A 223 -9.31 -10.76 13.03
CA ILE A 223 -10.48 -10.34 13.82
C ILE A 223 -11.29 -9.27 13.07
N TYR A 224 -10.61 -8.36 12.35
CA TYR A 224 -11.22 -7.19 11.74
C TYR A 224 -11.55 -7.33 10.23
N ARG A 225 -10.96 -8.31 9.52
CA ARG A 225 -11.13 -8.52 8.06
C ARG A 225 -12.54 -8.99 7.66
N ASN A 226 -13.43 -9.12 8.63
CA ASN A 226 -14.81 -9.58 8.47
C ASN A 226 -15.86 -8.46 8.62
N GLY A 227 -15.52 -7.21 8.31
CA GLY A 227 -16.43 -6.06 8.28
C GLY A 227 -16.14 -5.05 7.18
#